data_AF-A0A444IZX7-F1
#
_entry.id   AF-A0A444IZX7-F1
#
_cell.length_a   1.000
_cell.length_b   1.000
_cell.length_c   1.000
_cell.angle_alpha   90.00
_cell.angle_beta   90.00
_cell.angle_gamma   90.00
#
_symmetry.space_group_name_H-M   'P 1'
#
loop_
_entity.id
_entity.type
_entity.pdbx_description
1 polymer ?
#
loop_
_entity_poly.entity_id
_entity_poly.type
_entity_poly.pdbx_seq_one_letter_code
_entity_poly.pdbx_strand_id
1 'polypeptide(L)' 'MSVVRDEDKDFVIQTIMDTARTSEKGAFGDGKIFVSEVEELYTISSGLKEGVVEEAA' A
#
# COMPACT_ATOMS: atom_id res chain seq x y z
N MET A 1 7.78 3.72 -1.75
CA MET A 1 6.79 3.70 -0.65
C MET A 1 5.44 3.92 -1.28
N SER A 2 4.48 3.03 -1.02
CA SER A 2 3.11 3.15 -1.49
C SER A 2 2.19 3.01 -0.29
N VAL A 3 1.12 3.80 -0.25
CA VAL A 3 0.07 3.73 0.78
C VAL A 3 -1.21 3.31 0.08
N VAL A 4 -1.82 2.26 0.58
CA VAL A 4 -3.03 1.64 -0.01
C VAL A 4 -4.04 1.36 1.10
N ARG A 5 -5.30 1.15 0.70
CA ARG A 5 -6.35 0.74 1.63
C ARG A 5 -6.08 -0.68 2.11
N ASP A 6 -6.55 -1.01 3.31
CA ASP A 6 -6.30 -2.33 3.91
C ASP A 6 -6.92 -3.47 3.09
N GLU A 7 -8.06 -3.20 2.43
CA GLU A 7 -8.74 -4.12 1.51
C GLU A 7 -7.86 -4.55 0.32
N ASP A 8 -6.98 -3.66 -0.15
CA ASP A 8 -6.10 -3.89 -1.30
C ASP A 8 -4.72 -4.41 -0.92
N LYS A 9 -4.41 -4.51 0.39
CA LYS A 9 -3.09 -4.85 0.91
C LYS A 9 -2.57 -6.17 0.33
N ASP A 10 -3.37 -7.22 0.39
CA ASP A 10 -2.96 -8.56 -0.04
C ASP A 10 -2.70 -8.62 -1.55
N PHE A 11 -3.54 -7.94 -2.32
CA PHE A 11 -3.39 -7.85 -3.78
C PHE A 11 -2.09 -7.15 -4.16
N VAL A 12 -1.76 -6.04 -3.50
CA VAL A 12 -0.53 -5.28 -3.77
C VAL A 12 0.70 -6.08 -3.37
N ILE A 13 0.68 -6.74 -2.22
CA ILE A 13 1.79 -7.58 -1.76
C ILE A 13 2.04 -8.73 -2.73
N GLN A 14 1.00 -9.45 -3.17
CA GLN A 14 1.12 -10.52 -4.15
C GLN A 14 1.68 -10.02 -5.49
N THR A 15 1.14 -8.92 -5.99
CA THR A 15 1.59 -8.31 -7.26
C THR A 15 3.07 -7.92 -7.20
N ILE A 16 3.53 -7.34 -6.08
CA ILE A 16 4.95 -6.99 -5.90
C ILE A 16 5.80 -8.26 -5.83
N MET A 17 5.38 -9.29 -5.11
CA MET A 17 6.13 -10.54 -5.02
C MET A 17 6.28 -11.21 -6.38
N ASP A 18 5.22 -11.26 -7.19
CA ASP A 18 5.23 -11.93 -8.49
C ASP A 18 6.07 -11.17 -9.52
N THR A 19 6.10 -9.84 -9.43
CA THR A 19 6.85 -8.99 -10.37
C THR A 19 8.31 -8.82 -9.98
N ALA A 20 8.62 -8.78 -8.68
CA ALA A 20 9.98 -8.57 -8.18
C ALA A 20 10.79 -9.87 -8.05
N ARG A 21 10.14 -11.02 -7.89
CA ARG A 21 10.83 -12.32 -7.79
C ARG A 21 11.52 -12.64 -9.12
N THR A 22 12.83 -12.85 -9.08
CA THR A 22 13.59 -13.25 -10.26
C THR A 22 13.63 -14.77 -10.39
N SER A 23 13.28 -15.30 -11.57
CA SER A 23 13.14 -16.75 -11.85
C SER A 23 12.10 -17.47 -10.97
N GLU A 24 11.79 -18.74 -11.26
CA GLU A 24 10.79 -19.49 -10.49
C GLU A 24 11.16 -19.69 -9.01
N LYS A 25 12.46 -19.68 -8.68
CA LYS A 25 12.95 -19.95 -7.33
C LYS A 25 13.28 -18.70 -6.51
N GLY A 26 13.25 -17.52 -7.12
CA GLY A 26 13.81 -16.30 -6.52
C GLY A 26 15.34 -16.30 -6.50
N ALA A 27 15.95 -15.12 -6.50
CA ALA A 27 17.38 -14.95 -6.34
C ALA A 27 17.73 -14.15 -5.09
N PHE A 28 18.96 -14.33 -4.61
CA PHE A 28 19.51 -13.45 -3.59
C PHE A 28 19.59 -12.03 -4.14
N GLY A 29 18.78 -11.13 -3.57
CA GLY A 29 18.69 -9.74 -4.03
C GLY A 29 17.27 -9.30 -4.39
N ASP A 30 16.29 -10.21 -4.45
CA ASP A 30 14.87 -9.88 -4.75
C ASP A 30 14.24 -8.90 -3.74
N GLY A 31 14.91 -8.66 -2.61
CA GLY A 31 14.55 -7.61 -1.65
C GLY A 31 13.59 -8.08 -0.56
N LYS A 32 13.03 -7.13 0.18
CA LYS A 32 12.05 -7.36 1.26
C LYS A 32 10.95 -6.32 1.19
N ILE A 33 9.72 -6.75 1.43
CA ILE A 33 8.57 -5.85 1.56
C ILE A 33 8.38 -5.56 3.04
N PHE A 34 8.24 -4.28 3.38
CA PHE A 34 7.88 -3.84 4.73
C PHE A 34 6.47 -3.26 4.69
N VAL A 35 5.64 -3.69 5.63
CA VAL A 35 4.28 -3.20 5.79
C VAL A 35 4.21 -2.50 7.14
N SER A 36 3.73 -1.26 7.13
CA SER A 36 3.51 -0.44 8.32
C SER A 36 2.12 0.16 8.24
N GLU A 37 1.38 0.15 9.35
CA GLU A 37 0.07 0.80 9.43
C GLU A 37 0.22 2.32 9.29
N VAL A 38 -0.77 2.94 8.64
CA VAL A 38 -0.88 4.39 8.48
C VAL A 38 -2.10 4.84 9.26
N GLU A 39 -1.88 5.64 10.30
CA GLU A 39 -2.96 6.10 11.19
C GLU A 39 -3.82 7.19 10.53
N GLU A 40 -3.18 8.12 9.79
CA GLU A 40 -3.86 9.28 9.22
C GLU A 40 -3.30 9.66 7.85
N LEU A 41 -4.20 10.06 6.95
CA LEU A 41 -3.85 10.58 5.63
C LEU A 41 -4.64 11.86 5.36
N TYR A 42 -3.96 12.90 4.87
CA TYR A 42 -4.55 14.21 4.59
C TYR A 42 -4.25 14.63 3.16
N THR A 43 -5.27 15.10 2.45
CA THR A 43 -5.10 15.70 1.13
C THR A 43 -4.83 17.20 1.31
N ILE A 44 -3.60 17.66 1.00
CA ILE A 44 -3.17 19.06 1.23
C ILE A 44 -4.05 20.07 0.50
N SER A 45 -4.50 19.77 -0.72
CA SER A 45 -5.28 20.70 -1.53
C SER A 45 -6.69 20.94 -0.99
N SER A 46 -7.30 19.95 -0.33
CA SER A 46 -8.63 20.06 0.26
C SER A 46 -8.60 20.25 1.77
N GLY A 47 -7.47 19.99 2.43
CA GLY A 47 -7.36 19.97 3.89
C GLY A 47 -8.13 18.82 4.55
N LEU A 48 -8.63 17.86 3.76
CA LEU A 48 -9.49 16.78 4.23
C LEU A 48 -8.67 15.58 4.68
N LYS A 49 -9.07 14.97 5.78
CA LYS A 49 -8.58 13.65 6.21
C LYS A 49 -9.28 12.59 5.38
N GLU A 50 -8.51 11.79 4.67
CA GLU A 50 -9.06 10.71 3.83
C GLU A 50 -9.55 9.56 4.71
N GLY A 51 -10.75 9.06 4.44
CA GLY A 51 -11.45 8.09 5.29
C GLY A 51 -12.48 8.69 6.25
N VAL A 52 -12.59 10.02 6.33
CA VAL A 52 -13.76 10.66 6.94
C VAL A 52 -14.84 10.73 5.85
N VAL A 53 -15.87 9.89 5.98
CA VAL A 53 -17.13 10.14 5.27
C VAL A 53 -17.69 11.41 5.89
N GLU A 54 -17.44 12.56 5.27
CA GLU A 54 -18.27 13.74 5.52
C GLU A 54 -19.68 13.33 5.08
N GLU A 55 -20.53 12.96 6.04
CA GLU A 55 -21.98 13.08 5.87
C GLU A 55 -22.24 14.55 5.58
N ALA A 56 -22.32 14.87 4.29
CA ALA A 56 -22.75 16.17 3.81
C ALA A 56 -24.18 16.40 4.36
N ALA A 57 -24.27 17.37 5.27
CA ALA A 57 -25.50 17.89 5.85
C ALA A 57 -26.46 18.48 4.81
#